data_AF-A0A918LBQ2-F1
#
_entry.id   AF-A0A918LBQ2-F1
#
_cell.length_a   1.000
_cell.length_b   1.000
_cell.length_c   1.000
_cell.angle_alpha   90.00
_cell.angle_beta   90.00
_cell.angle_gamma   90.00
#
_symmetry.space_group_name_H-M   'P 1'
#
loop_
_entity.id
_entity.type
_entity.pdbx_description
1 polymer ?
#
loop_
_entity_poly.entity_id
_entity_poly.type
_entity_poly.pdbx_seq_one_letter_code
_entity_poly.pdbx_strand_id
1 'polypeptide(L)'
;MARGQRVHPFVAAAVVLLALTALVAGWWAWLDPAGFARFTNWPNHAHFLHDAGVFQIGIGLTMLLALWWRDGVAVVLTGFVFTNTFHAYNHAMDLDHGGHAYDAWALLAVSVVGGVALAVRVRRRERA
;
A
#
# COMPACT_ATOMS: atom_id res chain seq x y z
N MET A 1 -23.90 2.06 7.33
CA MET A 1 -23.02 2.62 6.28
C MET A 1 -22.85 4.11 6.55
N ALA A 2 -21.64 4.57 6.87
CA ALA A 2 -21.38 5.97 7.22
C ALA A 2 -21.51 6.86 5.96
N ARG A 3 -22.23 7.99 6.06
CA ARG A 3 -22.26 9.03 5.00
C ARG A 3 -20.82 9.48 4.69
N GLY A 4 -20.46 9.50 3.41
CA GLY A 4 -19.14 9.91 2.92
C GLY A 4 -18.68 11.27 3.49
N GLN A 5 -17.36 11.46 3.57
CA GLN A 5 -16.81 12.76 3.96
C GLN A 5 -17.25 13.82 2.92
N ARG A 6 -17.64 15.02 3.39
CA ARG A 6 -17.88 16.15 2.49
C ARG A 6 -16.52 16.70 2.07
N VAL A 7 -15.97 16.14 1.01
CA VAL A 7 -14.73 16.61 0.38
C VAL A 7 -15.10 17.57 -0.75
N HIS A 8 -14.38 18.68 -0.90
CA HIS A 8 -14.58 19.59 -2.01
C HIS A 8 -14.37 18.85 -3.35
N PRO A 9 -15.25 19.00 -4.36
CA PRO A 9 -15.18 18.18 -5.59
C PRO A 9 -13.83 18.21 -6.29
N PHE A 10 -13.18 19.38 -6.34
CA PHE A 10 -11.82 19.51 -6.88
C PHE A 10 -10.80 18.66 -6.11
N VAL A 11 -10.85 18.67 -4.78
CA VAL A 11 -9.93 17.89 -3.94
C VAL A 11 -10.19 16.39 -4.14
N ALA A 12 -11.45 15.97 -4.20
CA ALA A 12 -11.79 14.58 -4.48
C ALA A 12 -11.27 14.12 -5.85
N ALA A 13 -11.44 14.94 -6.89
CA ALA A 13 -10.93 14.66 -8.22
C ALA A 13 -9.39 14.58 -8.25
N ALA A 14 -8.70 15.49 -7.55
CA ALA A 14 -7.24 15.45 -7.42
C ALA A 14 -6.77 14.18 -6.71
N VAL A 15 -7.44 13.78 -5.62
CA VAL A 15 -7.14 12.52 -4.91
C VAL A 15 -7.30 11.32 -5.82
N VAL A 16 -8.40 11.24 -6.59
CA VAL A 16 -8.62 10.14 -7.53
C VAL A 16 -7.54 10.10 -8.60
N LEU A 17 -7.20 11.24 -9.22
CA LEU A 17 -6.18 11.29 -10.27
C LEU A 17 -4.80 10.85 -9.76
N LEU A 18 -4.39 11.36 -8.61
CA LEU A 18 -3.11 11.02 -8.00
C LEU A 18 -3.08 9.55 -7.55
N ALA A 19 -4.18 9.04 -6.99
CA ALA A 19 -4.30 7.63 -6.62
C ALA A 19 -4.21 6.72 -7.85
N LEU A 20 -4.89 7.06 -8.94
CA LEU A 20 -4.81 6.30 -10.19
C LEU A 20 -3.39 6.31 -10.76
N THR A 21 -2.68 7.44 -10.68
CA THR A 21 -1.28 7.53 -11.12
C THR A 21 -0.39 6.60 -10.29
N ALA A 22 -0.53 6.62 -8.96
CA ALA A 22 0.20 5.74 -8.06
C ALA A 22 -0.14 4.26 -8.30
N LEU A 23 -1.42 3.92 -8.50
CA LEU A 23 -1.85 2.56 -8.80
C LEU A 23 -1.28 2.07 -10.13
N VAL A 24 -1.35 2.86 -11.20
CA VAL A 24 -0.83 2.47 -12.52
C VAL A 24 0.68 2.26 -12.46
N ALA A 25 1.41 3.23 -11.90
CA ALA A 25 2.87 3.11 -11.75
C ALA A 25 3.24 1.92 -10.85
N GLY A 26 2.53 1.74 -9.74
CA GLY A 26 2.79 0.69 -8.77
C GLY A 26 2.54 -0.71 -9.32
N TRP A 27 1.40 -0.93 -9.98
CA TRP A 27 1.09 -2.20 -10.64
C TRP A 27 2.07 -2.51 -11.78
N TRP A 28 2.50 -1.51 -12.56
CA TRP A 28 3.50 -1.74 -13.60
C TRP A 28 4.86 -2.12 -13.00
N ALA A 29 5.35 -1.37 -12.01
CA ALA A 29 6.61 -1.68 -11.34
C ALA A 29 6.60 -3.05 -10.65
N TRP A 30 5.45 -3.50 -10.14
CA TRP A 30 5.31 -4.80 -9.48
C TRP A 30 5.18 -5.98 -10.47
N LEU A 31 4.45 -5.82 -11.58
CA LEU A 31 4.17 -6.91 -12.53
C LEU A 31 5.19 -7.03 -13.67
N ASP A 32 5.76 -5.90 -14.12
CA ASP A 32 6.79 -5.85 -15.16
C ASP A 32 7.87 -4.82 -14.77
N PRO A 33 8.73 -5.14 -13.78
CA PRO A 33 9.82 -4.27 -13.35
C PRO A 33 10.73 -3.84 -14.50
N ALA A 34 11.01 -4.77 -15.42
CA ALA A 34 11.91 -4.52 -16.54
C ALA A 34 11.32 -3.51 -17.53
N GLY A 35 10.04 -3.62 -17.87
CA GLY A 35 9.36 -2.63 -18.71
C GLY A 35 9.22 -1.28 -18.04
N PHE A 36 8.89 -1.25 -16.74
CA PHE A 36 8.83 -0.01 -15.99
C PHE A 36 10.19 0.69 -15.92
N ALA A 37 11.27 -0.05 -15.65
CA ALA A 37 12.64 0.46 -15.63
C ALA A 37 13.05 1.05 -16.99
N ARG A 38 12.74 0.34 -18.09
CA ARG A 38 12.99 0.84 -19.46
C ARG A 38 12.21 2.13 -19.74
N PHE A 39 10.93 2.18 -19.37
CA PHE A 39 10.08 3.35 -19.59
C PHE A 39 10.59 4.58 -18.82
N THR A 40 11.02 4.38 -17.57
CA THR A 40 11.54 5.44 -16.70
C THR A 40 13.00 5.79 -16.95
N ASN A 41 13.69 5.03 -17.82
CA ASN A 41 15.11 5.18 -18.13
C ASN A 41 16.03 5.06 -16.89
N TRP A 42 15.78 4.02 -16.09
CA TRP A 42 16.60 3.65 -14.92
C TRP A 42 17.04 2.18 -14.99
N PRO A 43 18.10 1.78 -14.26
CA PRO A 43 18.50 0.37 -14.17
C PRO A 43 17.40 -0.52 -13.58
N ASN A 44 17.32 -1.76 -14.05
CA ASN A 44 16.35 -2.72 -13.55
C ASN A 44 16.84 -3.35 -12.23
N HIS A 45 16.39 -2.78 -11.11
CA HIS A 45 16.52 -3.37 -9.78
C HIS A 45 15.19 -4.05 -9.41
N ALA A 46 14.99 -5.30 -9.86
CA ALA A 46 13.69 -5.98 -9.80
C ALA A 46 13.06 -6.00 -8.40
N HIS A 47 13.80 -6.43 -7.38
CA HIS A 47 13.32 -6.44 -6.00
C HIS A 47 12.91 -5.04 -5.51
N PHE A 48 13.76 -4.03 -5.75
CA PHE A 48 13.45 -2.64 -5.39
C PHE A 48 12.20 -2.12 -6.11
N LEU A 49 11.99 -2.52 -7.36
CA LEU A 49 10.81 -2.13 -8.13
C LEU A 49 9.55 -2.88 -7.68
N HIS A 50 9.67 -4.14 -7.25
CA HIS A 50 8.55 -4.84 -6.61
C HIS A 50 8.13 -4.10 -5.34
N ASP A 51 9.08 -3.67 -4.51
CA ASP A 51 8.81 -2.91 -3.30
C ASP A 51 8.21 -1.53 -3.60
N ALA A 52 8.86 -0.75 -4.45
CA ALA A 52 8.33 0.54 -4.91
C ALA A 52 6.92 0.37 -5.48
N GLY A 53 6.67 -0.73 -6.19
CA GLY A 53 5.37 -1.12 -6.73
C GLY A 53 4.30 -1.24 -5.65
N VAL A 54 4.51 -2.11 -4.66
CA VAL A 54 3.51 -2.35 -3.59
C VAL A 54 3.33 -1.13 -2.68
N PHE A 55 4.37 -0.32 -2.48
CA PHE A 55 4.26 0.96 -1.76
C PHE A 55 3.41 1.98 -2.54
N GLN A 56 3.57 2.10 -3.85
CA GLN A 56 2.73 2.97 -4.68
C GLN A 56 1.28 2.48 -4.73
N ILE A 57 1.06 1.16 -4.83
CA ILE A 57 -0.29 0.58 -4.76
C ILE A 57 -0.93 0.94 -3.41
N GLY A 58 -0.21 0.74 -2.31
CA GLY A 58 -0.64 1.08 -0.96
C GLY A 58 -1.01 2.55 -0.77
N ILE A 59 -0.20 3.47 -1.30
CA ILE A 59 -0.49 4.91 -1.31
C ILE A 59 -1.82 5.16 -2.05
N GLY A 60 -1.97 4.64 -3.26
CA GLY A 60 -3.19 4.80 -4.06
C GLY A 60 -4.44 4.27 -3.36
N LEU A 61 -4.37 3.07 -2.78
CA LEU A 61 -5.49 2.49 -2.02
C LEU A 61 -5.83 3.32 -0.78
N THR A 62 -4.83 3.80 -0.04
CA THR A 62 -5.03 4.64 1.15
C THR A 62 -5.72 5.95 0.79
N MET A 63 -5.30 6.58 -0.31
CA MET A 63 -5.90 7.80 -0.84
C MET A 63 -7.37 7.61 -1.20
N LEU A 64 -7.71 6.52 -1.89
CA LEU A 64 -9.10 6.21 -2.24
C LEU A 64 -9.95 5.88 -1.00
N LEU A 65 -9.41 5.10 -0.07
CA LEU A 65 -10.07 4.79 1.20
C LEU A 65 -10.39 6.06 2.01
N ALA A 66 -9.49 7.05 1.99
CA ALA A 66 -9.68 8.31 2.70
C ALA A 66 -10.92 9.11 2.22
N LEU A 67 -11.37 8.92 0.97
CA LEU A 67 -12.56 9.59 0.45
C LEU A 67 -13.86 9.07 1.09
N TRP A 68 -13.87 7.82 1.55
CA TRP A 68 -15.09 7.14 2.02
C TRP A 68 -15.06 6.83 3.52
N TRP A 69 -13.88 6.50 4.06
CA TRP A 69 -13.74 6.07 5.43
C TRP A 69 -13.30 7.22 6.34
N ARG A 70 -14.22 7.67 7.20
CA ARG A 70 -14.01 8.86 8.05
C ARG A 70 -12.92 8.70 9.12
N ASP A 71 -12.51 7.48 9.44
CA ASP A 71 -11.55 7.22 10.51
C ASP A 71 -10.13 7.19 9.94
N GLY A 72 -9.46 8.35 9.94
CA GLY A 72 -8.12 8.49 9.37
C GLY A 72 -7.10 7.50 9.95
N VAL A 73 -7.21 7.13 11.23
CA VAL A 73 -6.33 6.13 11.85
C VAL A 73 -6.58 4.75 11.26
N ALA A 74 -7.85 4.37 11.06
CA ALA A 74 -8.18 3.09 10.45
C ALA A 74 -7.77 3.04 8.97
N VAL A 75 -7.91 4.16 8.24
CA VAL A 75 -7.44 4.30 6.85
C VAL A 75 -5.93 4.08 6.75
N VAL A 76 -5.14 4.79 7.56
CA VAL A 76 -3.67 4.68 7.54
C VAL A 76 -3.22 3.27 7.94
N LEU A 77 -3.82 2.68 8.98
CA LEU A 77 -3.50 1.31 9.38
C LEU A 77 -3.86 0.28 8.30
N THR A 78 -4.98 0.47 7.60
CA THR A 78 -5.38 -0.42 6.49
C THR A 78 -4.37 -0.35 5.35
N GLY A 79 -3.99 0.87 4.94
CA GLY A 79 -2.96 1.09 3.94
C GLY A 79 -1.61 0.48 4.33
N PHE A 80 -1.16 0.73 5.55
CA PHE A 80 0.10 0.19 6.07
C PHE A 80 0.11 -1.34 6.10
N VAL A 81 -0.93 -1.97 6.64
CA VAL A 81 -1.02 -3.43 6.73
C VAL A 81 -1.01 -4.05 5.33
N PHE A 82 -1.77 -3.49 4.39
CA PHE A 82 -1.76 -3.94 3.00
C PHE A 82 -0.34 -3.87 2.42
N THR A 83 0.27 -2.68 2.43
CA THR A 83 1.60 -2.46 1.83
C THR A 83 2.65 -3.37 2.44
N ASN A 84 2.73 -3.40 3.77
CA ASN A 84 3.78 -4.12 4.48
C ASN A 84 3.62 -5.64 4.37
N THR A 85 2.39 -6.14 4.19
CA THR A 85 2.14 -7.55 3.92
C THR A 85 2.63 -7.94 2.52
N PHE A 86 2.38 -7.12 1.50
CA PHE A 86 2.87 -7.37 0.15
C PHE A 86 4.38 -7.13 0.02
N HIS A 87 4.95 -6.21 0.81
CA HIS A 87 6.40 -6.05 0.93
C HIS A 87 7.05 -7.30 1.53
N ALA A 88 6.45 -7.87 2.58
CA ALA A 88 6.90 -9.16 3.10
C ALA A 88 6.82 -10.28 2.06
N TYR A 89 5.77 -10.29 1.23
CA TYR A 89 5.62 -11.21 0.11
C TYR A 89 6.74 -11.05 -0.92
N ASN A 90 7.12 -9.82 -1.29
CA ASN A 90 8.24 -9.57 -2.19
C ASN A 90 9.56 -10.13 -1.62
N HIS A 91 9.85 -9.91 -0.34
CA HIS A 91 11.03 -10.49 0.31
C HIS A 91 11.04 -12.03 0.31
N ALA A 92 9.87 -12.66 0.34
CA ALA A 92 9.77 -14.11 0.23
C ALA A 92 9.98 -14.59 -1.22
N MET A 93 9.42 -13.86 -2.19
CA MET A 93 9.49 -14.20 -3.62
C MET A 93 10.86 -13.93 -4.23
N ASP A 94 11.52 -12.86 -3.81
CA ASP A 94 12.78 -12.37 -4.35
C ASP A 94 13.98 -12.77 -3.47
N LEU A 95 13.85 -13.81 -2.64
CA LEU A 95 14.91 -14.21 -1.71
C LEU A 95 16.21 -14.60 -2.44
N ASP A 96 16.11 -15.04 -3.68
CA ASP A 96 17.24 -15.33 -4.57
C ASP A 96 17.93 -14.07 -5.11
N HIS A 97 17.30 -12.90 -5.03
CA HIS A 97 17.90 -11.60 -5.37
C HIS A 97 18.76 -11.01 -4.24
N GLY A 98 18.68 -11.56 -3.01
CA GLY A 98 19.48 -11.15 -1.85
C GLY A 98 18.66 -10.97 -0.56
N GLY A 99 19.28 -10.36 0.46
CA GLY A 99 18.66 -10.14 1.77
C GLY A 99 18.81 -11.32 2.74
N HIS A 100 18.05 -11.30 3.83
CA HIS A 100 18.03 -12.36 4.83
C HIS A 100 16.73 -13.16 4.79
N ALA A 101 16.82 -14.48 5.00
CA ALA A 101 15.66 -15.36 5.04
C ALA A 101 14.62 -15.00 6.13
N TYR A 102 15.01 -14.20 7.13
CA TYR A 102 14.10 -13.74 8.18
C TYR A 102 13.35 -12.45 7.81
N ASP A 103 13.72 -11.72 6.75
CA ASP A 103 13.15 -10.41 6.42
C ASP A 103 11.64 -10.49 6.19
N ALA A 104 11.19 -11.47 5.40
CA ALA A 104 9.75 -11.71 5.17
C ALA A 104 8.99 -11.97 6.47
N TRP A 105 9.55 -12.74 7.40
CA TRP A 105 8.92 -13.03 8.69
C TRP A 105 8.89 -11.81 9.62
N ALA A 106 9.97 -11.02 9.65
CA ALA A 106 10.03 -9.78 10.41
C ALA A 106 8.97 -8.78 9.92
N LEU A 107 8.85 -8.63 8.60
CA LEU A 107 7.83 -7.76 7.99
C LEU A 107 6.41 -8.30 8.23
N LEU A 108 6.17 -9.61 8.15
CA LEU A 108 4.87 -10.18 8.51
C LEU A 108 4.51 -9.92 9.98
N ALA A 109 5.47 -10.02 10.91
CA ALA A 109 5.24 -9.70 12.31
C ALA A 109 4.82 -8.22 12.49
N VAL A 110 5.45 -7.29 11.77
CA VAL A 110 5.05 -5.87 11.76
C VAL A 110 3.63 -5.70 11.20
N SER A 111 3.27 -6.44 10.15
CA SER A 111 1.91 -6.46 9.60
C SER A 111 0.88 -6.96 10.62
N VAL A 112 1.21 -7.98 11.41
CA VAL A 112 0.35 -8.48 12.50
C VAL A 112 0.10 -7.40 13.55
N VAL A 113 1.13 -6.65 13.97
CA VAL A 113 0.96 -5.54 14.91
C VAL A 113 0.00 -4.49 14.34
N GLY A 114 0.19 -4.09 13.09
CA GLY A 114 -0.71 -3.16 12.41
C GLY A 114 -2.15 -3.69 12.29
N GLY A 115 -2.31 -4.97 11.96
CA GLY A 115 -3.61 -5.63 11.83
C GLY A 115 -4.35 -5.73 13.15
N VAL A 116 -3.66 -6.02 14.25
CA VAL A 116 -4.22 -6.01 15.60
C VAL A 116 -4.67 -4.59 15.97
N ALA A 117 -3.83 -3.58 15.74
CA ALA A 117 -4.18 -2.18 15.99
C ALA A 117 -5.43 -1.75 15.20
N LEU A 118 -5.52 -2.13 13.92
CA LEU A 118 -6.68 -1.88 13.07
C LEU A 118 -7.93 -2.58 13.61
N ALA A 119 -7.84 -3.86 13.96
CA ALA A 119 -8.96 -4.63 14.50
C ALA A 119 -9.50 -4.02 15.81
N VAL A 120 -8.60 -3.62 16.72
CA VAL A 120 -8.99 -2.92 17.96
C VAL A 120 -9.66 -1.59 17.63
N ARG A 121 -9.12 -0.81 16.68
CA ARG A 121 -9.64 0.50 16.29
C ARG A 121 -11.07 0.40 15.74
N VAL A 122 -11.31 -0.55 14.83
CA VAL A 122 -12.63 -0.76 14.22
C VAL A 122 -13.64 -1.25 15.24
N ARG A 123 -13.29 -2.23 16.09
CA ARG A 123 -14.19 -2.76 17.13
C ARG A 123 -14.61 -1.71 18.16
N ARG A 124 -13.71 -0.80 18.55
CA ARG A 124 -14.04 0.28 19.49
C ARG A 124 -14.99 1.32 18.88
N ARG A 125 -14.92 1.53 17.56
CA ARG A 125 -15.84 2.41 16.82
C ARG A 125 -17.25 1.82 16.71
N GLU A 126 -17.38 0.52 16.52
CA GLU A 126 -18.69 -0.14 16.45
C GLU A 126 -19.45 -0.15 17.78
N ARG A 127 -18.72 -0.02 18.90
CA ARG A 127 -19.28 -0.04 20.26
C ARG A 127 -19.63 1.34 20.81
N ALA A 128 -19.33 2.42 20.08
CA ALA A 128 -19.56 3.81 20.49
C ALA A 128 -20.69 4.42 19.67
#